data_AF-A0A354IYT9-F1
#
_entry.id   AF-A0A354IYT9-F1
#
_cell.length_a   1.000
_cell.length_b   1.000
_cell.length_c   1.000
_cell.angle_alpha   90.00
_cell.angle_beta   90.00
_cell.angle_gamma   90.00
#
_symmetry.space_group_name_H-M   'P 1'
#
loop_
_entity.id
_entity.type
_entity.pdbx_description
1 polymer ?
#
loop_
_entity_poly.entity_id
_entity_poly.type
_entity_poly.pdbx_seq_one_letter_code
_entity_poly.pdbx_strand_id
1 'polypeptide(L)'
;MKMIEFRNEGTFEAMRAAEAWLDARGFSVGPSQVCAPRAIWHGDCWISKWRNLSPKERAQAHALMEGDGRNGPVWITLTKAATEEARAAFISEPAATQTTEGAGNG
;
A
#
# COMPACT_ATOMS: atom_id res chain seq x y z
N MET A 1 13.61 10.64 -2.72
CA MET A 1 12.19 10.26 -2.52
C MET A 1 11.95 9.04 -3.39
N LYS A 2 11.51 7.92 -2.81
CA LYS A 2 11.35 6.65 -3.56
C LYS A 2 9.87 6.49 -3.93
N MET A 3 9.62 6.15 -5.19
CA MET A 3 8.29 5.96 -5.75
C MET A 3 8.26 4.67 -6.57
N ILE A 4 7.13 3.95 -6.51
CA ILE A 4 6.88 2.75 -7.31
C ILE A 4 5.57 2.95 -8.05
N GLU A 5 5.54 2.54 -9.31
CA GLU A 5 4.40 2.71 -10.20
C GLU A 5 3.82 1.34 -10.58
N PHE A 6 2.49 1.24 -10.59
CA PHE A 6 1.74 0.07 -11.04
C PHE A 6 0.82 0.48 -12.19
N ARG A 7 0.92 -0.23 -13.32
CA ARG A 7 0.18 0.06 -14.56
C ARG A 7 -0.65 -1.13 -15.06
N ASN A 8 -0.95 -2.10 -14.20
CA ASN A 8 -1.67 -3.30 -14.62
C ASN A 8 -3.01 -2.93 -15.28
N GLU A 9 -3.24 -3.50 -16.46
CA GLU A 9 -4.45 -3.27 -17.24
C GLU A 9 -5.63 -4.02 -16.64
N GLY A 10 -6.80 -3.37 -16.61
CA GLY A 10 -8.02 -3.94 -16.06
C GLY A 10 -8.59 -3.12 -14.92
N THR A 11 -9.87 -3.34 -14.60
CA THR A 11 -10.55 -2.57 -13.55
C THR A 11 -9.98 -2.97 -12.20
N PHE A 12 -9.41 -2.01 -11.47
CA PHE A 12 -8.77 -2.17 -10.16
C PHE A 12 -7.46 -2.98 -10.15
N GLU A 13 -6.97 -3.47 -11.29
CA GLU A 13 -5.80 -4.36 -11.34
C GLU A 13 -4.53 -3.66 -10.84
N ALA A 14 -4.27 -2.43 -11.27
CA ALA A 14 -3.13 -1.65 -10.78
C ALA A 14 -3.19 -1.41 -9.26
N MET A 15 -4.39 -1.11 -8.74
CA MET A 15 -4.63 -0.91 -7.31
C MET A 15 -4.42 -2.20 -6.51
N ARG A 16 -4.96 -3.33 -6.99
CA ARG A 16 -4.80 -4.64 -6.35
C ARG A 16 -3.35 -5.09 -6.34
N ALA A 17 -2.62 -4.87 -7.43
CA ALA A 17 -1.19 -5.16 -7.50
C ALA A 17 -0.41 -4.30 -6.48
N ALA A 18 -0.75 -3.02 -6.35
CA ALA A 18 -0.13 -2.13 -5.37
C ALA A 18 -0.46 -2.54 -3.91
N GLU A 19 -1.70 -2.94 -3.62
CA GLU A 19 -2.12 -3.47 -2.32
C GLU A 19 -1.38 -4.76 -1.96
N ALA A 20 -1.33 -5.74 -2.88
CA ALA A 20 -0.63 -7.00 -2.67
C ALA A 20 0.88 -6.78 -2.45
N TRP A 21 1.48 -5.84 -3.17
CA TRP A 21 2.90 -5.49 -3.01
C TRP A 21 3.20 -4.91 -1.62
N LEU A 22 2.28 -4.11 -1.09
CA LEU A 22 2.34 -3.52 0.27
C LEU A 22 2.12 -4.58 1.36
N ASP A 23 1.11 -5.42 1.19
CA ASP A 23 0.75 -6.49 2.12
C ASP A 23 1.90 -7.50 2.29
N ALA A 24 2.53 -7.91 1.18
CA ALA A 24 3.72 -8.77 1.19
C ALA A 24 4.93 -8.17 1.92
N ARG A 25 4.89 -6.88 2.26
CA ARG A 25 5.93 -6.13 3.00
C ARG A 25 5.45 -5.67 4.37
N GLY A 26 4.30 -6.14 4.84
CA GLY A 26 3.76 -5.80 6.16
C GLY A 26 3.22 -4.38 6.26
N PHE A 27 2.77 -3.78 5.17
CA PHE A 27 2.11 -2.47 5.20
C PHE A 27 0.60 -2.59 5.24
N SER A 28 -0.01 -1.82 6.14
CA SER A 28 -1.46 -1.57 6.16
C SER A 28 -1.81 -0.41 5.23
N VAL A 29 -2.90 -0.57 4.48
CA VAL A 29 -3.38 0.43 3.52
C VAL A 29 -4.75 0.96 3.95
N GLY A 30 -4.89 2.28 4.04
CA GLY A 30 -6.18 2.90 4.33
C GLY A 30 -7.24 2.60 3.26
N PRO A 31 -8.54 2.68 3.59
CA PRO A 31 -9.61 2.41 2.63
C PRO A 31 -9.57 3.34 1.42
N SER A 32 -10.05 2.86 0.28
CA SER A 32 -10.12 3.65 -0.94
C SER A 32 -11.07 4.86 -0.81
N GLN A 33 -10.70 5.95 -1.49
CA GLN A 33 -11.49 7.16 -1.60
C GLN A 33 -11.31 7.75 -3.01
N VAL A 34 -12.41 8.17 -3.63
CA VAL A 34 -12.37 8.85 -4.94
C VAL A 34 -11.62 10.19 -4.81
N CYS A 35 -10.72 10.45 -5.76
CA CYS A 35 -9.95 11.69 -5.87
C CYS A 35 -9.14 12.08 -4.62
N ALA A 36 -8.69 11.11 -3.82
CA ALA A 36 -7.81 11.39 -2.70
C ALA A 36 -6.74 10.29 -2.53
N PRO A 37 -5.57 10.66 -1.96
CA PRO A 37 -4.57 9.68 -1.57
C PRO A 37 -5.11 8.69 -0.54
N ARG A 38 -4.48 7.53 -0.47
CA ARG A 38 -4.64 6.57 0.62
C ARG A 38 -3.38 6.60 1.47
N ALA A 39 -3.55 6.72 2.77
CA ALA A 39 -2.44 6.66 3.69
C ALA A 39 -2.01 5.22 3.97
N ILE A 40 -0.71 5.02 4.14
CA ILE A 40 -0.08 3.72 4.36
C ILE A 40 0.82 3.80 5.60
N TRP A 41 0.69 2.80 6.47
CA TRP A 41 1.58 2.60 7.63
C TRP A 41 2.20 1.21 7.57
N HIS A 42 3.39 1.09 8.17
CA HIS A 42 4.06 -0.20 8.31
C HIS A 42 3.62 -0.84 9.62
N GLY A 43 3.35 -2.14 9.59
CA GLY A 43 2.73 -2.91 10.67
C GLY A 43 1.23 -3.13 10.48
N ASP A 44 0.66 -4.00 11.31
CA ASP A 44 -0.78 -4.27 11.37
C ASP A 44 -1.49 -3.15 12.12
N CYS A 45 -2.21 -2.30 11.39
CA CYS A 45 -2.95 -1.20 11.97
C CYS A 45 -4.20 -0.85 11.16
N TRP A 46 -5.25 -0.44 11.88
CA TRP A 46 -6.45 0.07 11.26
C TRP A 46 -6.30 1.54 10.87
N ILE A 47 -6.39 1.84 9.57
CA ILE A 47 -6.25 3.19 9.05
C ILE A 47 -7.63 3.73 8.64
N SER A 48 -7.98 4.92 9.13
CA SER A 48 -9.21 5.60 8.71
C SER A 48 -9.11 6.14 7.27
N LYS A 49 -10.27 6.35 6.62
CA LYS A 49 -10.33 7.04 5.32
C LYS A 49 -9.58 8.37 5.35
N TRP A 50 -8.91 8.73 4.27
CA TRP A 50 -8.09 9.95 4.18
C TRP A 50 -8.81 11.21 4.68
N ARG A 51 -10.06 11.44 4.25
CA ARG A 51 -10.88 12.58 4.71
C ARG A 51 -11.14 12.64 6.22
N ASN A 52 -11.04 11.50 6.92
CA ASN A 52 -11.23 11.41 8.36
C ASN A 52 -9.91 11.53 9.15
N LEU A 53 -8.76 11.39 8.48
CA LEU A 53 -7.46 11.61 9.12
C LEU A 53 -7.25 13.11 9.35
N SER A 54 -6.78 13.46 10.54
CA SER A 54 -6.31 14.80 10.88
C SER A 54 -5.06 15.17 10.07
N PRO A 55 -4.73 16.47 9.94
CA PRO A 55 -3.48 16.90 9.29
C PRO A 55 -2.23 16.27 9.92
N LYS A 56 -2.24 16.05 11.25
CA LYS A 56 -1.14 15.41 11.97
C LYS A 56 -0.99 13.95 11.58
N GLU A 57 -2.07 13.19 11.54
CA GLU A 57 -2.04 11.77 11.13
C GLU A 57 -1.61 11.65 9.67
N ARG A 58 -2.11 12.50 8.77
CA ARG A 58 -1.69 12.51 7.36
C ARG A 58 -0.18 12.76 7.22
N ALA A 59 0.38 13.65 8.03
CA ALA A 59 1.81 13.93 8.04
C ALA A 59 2.67 12.78 8.62
N GLN A 60 2.07 11.88 9.40
CA GLN A 60 2.72 10.72 10.00
C GLN A 60 2.61 9.45 9.13
N ALA A 61 1.88 9.48 8.02
CA ALA A 61 1.80 8.36 7.09
C ALA A 61 3.20 8.00 6.57
N HIS A 62 3.56 6.72 6.58
CA HIS A 62 4.87 6.27 6.11
C HIS A 62 4.96 6.28 4.58
N ALA A 63 3.86 5.98 3.90
CA ALA A 63 3.72 6.12 2.46
C ALA A 63 2.33 6.63 2.07
N LEU A 64 2.20 7.07 0.83
CA LEU A 64 0.94 7.47 0.22
C LEU A 64 0.74 6.68 -1.07
N MET A 65 -0.49 6.22 -1.32
CA MET A 65 -0.90 5.68 -2.61
C MET A 65 -1.82 6.69 -3.30
N GLU A 66 -1.48 7.04 -4.53
CA GLU A 66 -2.15 8.04 -5.35
C GLU A 66 -2.44 7.49 -6.75
N GLY A 67 -3.31 8.15 -7.51
CA GLY A 67 -3.66 7.79 -8.89
C GLY A 67 -5.09 7.30 -9.08
N ASP A 68 -5.38 6.76 -10.26
CA ASP A 68 -6.70 6.21 -10.57
C ASP A 68 -6.76 4.76 -10.12
N GLY A 69 -7.38 4.52 -8.96
CA GLY A 69 -7.57 3.16 -8.46
C GLY A 69 -8.41 2.26 -9.37
N ARG A 70 -9.23 2.82 -10.28
CA ARG A 70 -10.12 2.04 -11.15
C ARG A 70 -9.44 1.62 -12.46
N ASN A 71 -8.79 2.54 -13.17
CA ASN A 71 -8.18 2.23 -14.47
C ASN A 71 -6.65 2.25 -14.44
N GLY A 72 -6.05 2.62 -13.30
CA GLY A 72 -4.63 2.89 -13.19
C GLY A 72 -4.19 4.13 -13.99
N PRO A 73 -2.91 4.48 -13.92
CA PRO A 73 -1.91 3.90 -13.01
C PRO A 73 -2.12 4.35 -11.55
N VAL A 74 -1.49 3.61 -10.64
CA VAL A 74 -1.34 4.00 -9.23
C VAL A 74 0.13 4.11 -8.86
N TRP A 75 0.44 5.05 -7.98
CA TRP A 75 1.79 5.29 -7.49
C TRP A 75 1.83 5.15 -5.98
N ILE A 76 2.88 4.53 -5.46
CA ILE A 76 3.19 4.52 -4.04
C ILE A 76 4.43 5.37 -3.80
N THR A 77 4.31 6.36 -2.93
CA THR A 77 5.36 7.32 -2.61
C THR A 77 5.72 7.22 -1.13
N LEU A 78 6.99 6.94 -0.84
CA LEU A 78 7.49 6.92 0.53
C LEU A 78 7.65 8.34 1.06
N THR A 79 7.11 8.61 2.25
CA THR A 79 7.18 9.94 2.88
C THR A 79 8.46 10.10 3.71
N LYS A 80 8.73 11.34 4.15
CA LYS A 80 9.81 11.63 5.10
C LYS A 80 9.54 11.06 6.50
N ALA A 81 8.28 10.86 6.85
CA ALA A 81 7.86 10.35 8.16
C ALA A 81 7.97 8.83 8.30
N ALA A 82 8.28 8.11 7.21
CA ALA A 82 8.56 6.68 7.25
C ALA A 82 9.70 6.39 8.24
N THR A 83 9.47 5.47 9.17
CA THR A 83 10.50 4.93 10.06
C THR A 83 11.55 4.14 9.26
N GLU A 84 12.68 3.83 9.88
CA GLU A 84 13.73 3.07 9.23
C GLU A 84 13.27 1.64 8.87
N GLU A 85 12.41 1.04 9.70
CA GLU A 85 11.81 -0.27 9.42
C GLU A 85 10.88 -0.19 8.20
N ALA A 86 10.04 0.85 8.13
CA ALA A 86 9.17 1.07 6.97
C ALA A 86 10.01 1.30 5.70
N ARG A 87 11.11 2.07 5.78
CA ARG A 87 12.01 2.26 4.64
C ARG A 87 12.66 0.95 4.21
N ALA A 88 13.16 0.16 5.16
CA ALA A 88 13.77 -1.14 4.92
C ALA A 88 12.79 -2.11 4.25
N ALA A 89 11.57 -2.24 4.77
CA ALA A 89 10.52 -3.08 4.18
C ALA A 89 10.11 -2.59 2.78
N PHE A 90 10.08 -1.27 2.55
CA PHE A 90 9.75 -0.71 1.24
C PHE A 90 10.84 -0.96 0.19
N ILE A 91 12.11 -1.07 0.60
CA ILE A 91 13.21 -1.39 -0.32
C ILE A 91 13.53 -2.87 -0.42
N SER A 92 13.02 -3.69 0.49
CA SER A 92 13.30 -5.12 0.48
C SER A 92 12.64 -5.79 -0.73
N GLU A 93 13.33 -6.80 -1.23
CA GLU A 93 12.68 -7.81 -2.06
C GLU A 93 11.59 -8.48 -1.23
N PRO A 94 10.45 -8.82 -1.84
CA PRO A 94 9.43 -9.53 -1.10
C PRO A 94 10.07 -10.85 -0.67
N ALA A 95 10.10 -11.12 0.64
CA ALA A 95 10.44 -12.45 1.11
C ALA A 95 9.48 -13.40 0.38
N ALA A 96 10.01 -14.38 -0.35
CA ALA A 96 9.22 -15.33 -1.09
C ALA A 96 8.26 -16.03 -0.12
N THR A 97 7.02 -15.56 -0.02
CA THR A 97 5.99 -16.24 0.74
C THR A 97 5.54 -17.45 -0.09
N GLN A 98 6.26 -18.53 0.18
CA GLN A 98 5.87 -19.92 0.05
C GLN A 98 4.39 -20.13 -0.30
N THR A 99 4.19 -20.76 -1.45
CA THR A 99 3.04 -21.61 -1.75
C THR A 99 2.65 -22.38 -0.49
N THR A 100 1.52 -22.01 0.13
CA THR A 100 0.83 -22.94 1.01
C THR A 100 0.09 -23.91 0.09
N GLU A 101 0.78 -24.99 -0.28
CA GLU A 101 0.10 -26.24 -0.60
C GLU A 101 -0.65 -26.68 0.66
N GLY A 102 -1.98 -26.69 0.58
CA GLY A 102 -2.88 -27.13 1.63
C GLY A 102 -3.99 -27.95 1.00
N ALA A 103 -3.84 -29.27 1.10
CA ALA A 103 -4.67 -30.30 0.51
C ALA A 103 -6.16 -30.24 0.91
N GLY A 104 -7.03 -30.53 -0.06
CA GLY A 104 -8.05 -31.59 -0.03
C GLY A 104 -9.15 -31.56 1.06
N ASN A 105 -10.41 -31.53 0.62
CA ASN A 105 -11.33 -32.70 0.62
C ASN A 105 -12.79 -32.26 0.54
N GLY A 106 -13.58 -32.95 -0.30
CA GLY A 106 -15.05 -32.93 -0.28
C GLY A 106 -15.67 -32.89 -1.65
#